data_AF-F2UGM5-F1
#
_entry.id   AF-F2UGM5-F1
#
_cell.length_a   1.000
_cell.length_b   1.000
_cell.length_c   1.000
_cell.angle_alpha   90.00
_cell.angle_beta   90.00
_cell.angle_gamma   90.00
#
_symmetry.space_group_name_H-M   'P 1'
#
loop_
_entity.id
_entity.type
_entity.pdbx_description
1 polymer ?
#
loop_
_entity_poly.entity_id
_entity_poly.type
_entity_poly.pdbx_seq_one_letter_code
_entity_poly.pdbx_strand_id
1 'polypeptide(L)'
;MGHNDVSAPVLVRRRRRKAQTHAGVMGVRVQMIWYSRPRKFGPGSRSCRVCGNHHGLIRKYGINMCRQCFRERAKDIGFQKLD
;
A
#
# COMPACT_ATOMS: atom_id res chain seq x y z
N MET A 1 -7.41 38.80 -4.68
CA MET A 1 -8.41 38.13 -5.53
C MET A 1 -7.60 37.42 -6.62
N GLY A 2 -7.21 36.16 -6.44
CA GLY A 2 -8.05 34.96 -6.62
C GLY A 2 -7.95 34.57 -8.10
N HIS A 3 -7.52 33.38 -8.56
CA HIS A 3 -7.40 32.05 -7.97
C HIS A 3 -6.24 31.29 -8.65
N ASN A 4 -5.52 30.47 -7.88
CA ASN A 4 -4.55 29.49 -8.38
C ASN A 4 -5.29 28.23 -8.85
N ASP A 5 -5.29 27.96 -10.15
CA ASP A 5 -5.89 26.74 -10.72
C ASP A 5 -4.84 25.63 -10.89
N VAL A 6 -4.39 25.09 -9.74
CA VAL A 6 -3.72 23.77 -9.70
C VAL A 6 -4.78 22.77 -9.24
N SER A 7 -5.58 22.28 -10.18
CA SER A 7 -6.56 21.23 -9.91
C SER A 7 -6.79 20.34 -11.13
N ALA A 8 -5.76 19.59 -11.51
CA ALA A 8 -5.98 18.32 -12.18
C ALA A 8 -6.14 17.24 -11.09
N PRO A 9 -7.28 16.54 -10.99
CA PRO A 9 -7.39 15.41 -10.09
C PRO A 9 -6.52 14.29 -10.67
N VAL A 10 -5.37 14.03 -10.03
CA VAL A 10 -4.71 12.73 -10.20
C VAL A 10 -5.76 11.71 -9.82
N LEU A 11 -6.28 10.99 -10.81
CA LEU A 11 -7.15 9.85 -10.61
C LEU A 11 -6.31 8.77 -9.95
N VAL A 12 -6.07 8.91 -8.65
CA VAL A 12 -5.57 7.86 -7.78
C VAL A 12 -6.58 6.75 -7.98
N ARG A 13 -6.20 5.75 -8.77
CA ARG A 13 -6.95 4.51 -8.94
C ARG A 13 -7.39 4.11 -7.55
N ARG A 14 -8.67 4.33 -7.24
CA ARG A 14 -9.29 3.96 -5.98
C ARG A 14 -9.24 2.44 -5.96
N ARG A 15 -8.08 1.87 -5.57
CA ARG A 15 -7.96 0.46 -5.24
C ARG A 15 -8.86 0.31 -4.03
N ARG A 16 -10.08 -0.17 -4.31
CA ARG A 16 -11.08 -0.58 -3.34
C ARG A 16 -10.33 -1.15 -2.14
N ARG A 17 -10.38 -0.46 -1.00
CA ARG A 17 -10.03 -1.06 0.28
C ARG A 17 -11.01 -2.21 0.44
N LYS A 18 -10.63 -3.44 0.06
CA LYS A 18 -11.42 -4.61 0.42
C LYS A 18 -11.40 -4.65 1.94
N ALA A 19 -12.57 -4.39 2.50
CA ALA A 19 -12.83 -4.37 3.91
C ALA A 19 -12.29 -5.66 4.55
N GLN A 20 -11.55 -5.49 5.63
CA GLN A 20 -11.44 -6.50 6.66
C GLN A 20 -12.83 -6.64 7.29
N THR A 21 -13.48 -7.77 7.05
CA THR A 21 -14.34 -8.48 8.01
C THR A 21 -14.54 -9.88 7.43
N HIS A 22 -14.50 -10.89 8.29
CA HIS A 22 -15.39 -12.07 8.30
C HIS A 22 -14.77 -13.09 9.28
N ALA A 23 -15.17 -12.92 10.54
CA ALA A 23 -15.19 -14.00 11.50
C ALA A 23 -16.41 -14.91 11.20
N GLY A 24 -16.27 -16.23 11.40
CA GLY A 24 -17.39 -17.16 11.62
C GLY A 24 -17.89 -18.02 10.44
N VAL A 25 -17.59 -19.32 10.52
CA VAL A 25 -18.37 -20.54 10.18
C VAL A 25 -18.98 -20.78 8.77
N MET A 26 -18.40 -21.81 8.12
CA MET A 26 -18.93 -22.94 7.31
C MET A 26 -20.16 -22.80 6.37
N GLY A 27 -19.95 -23.08 5.07
CA GLY A 27 -21.00 -23.42 4.10
C GLY A 27 -20.44 -23.54 2.66
N VAL A 28 -20.39 -24.76 2.10
CA VAL A 28 -19.72 -25.11 0.83
C VAL A 28 -20.38 -24.42 -0.38
N ARG A 29 -19.67 -23.46 -1.00
CA ARG A 29 -19.87 -23.00 -2.39
C ARG A 29 -18.51 -22.91 -3.07
N VAL A 30 -18.40 -23.22 -4.36
CA VAL A 30 -17.16 -23.25 -5.20
C VAL A 30 -16.39 -21.89 -5.25
N GLN A 31 -16.75 -20.92 -4.42
CA GLN A 31 -16.12 -19.60 -4.31
C GLN A 31 -14.96 -19.53 -3.28
N MET A 32 -14.61 -20.63 -2.59
CA MET A 32 -13.66 -20.62 -1.45
C MET A 32 -12.17 -20.75 -1.82
N ILE A 33 -11.83 -21.10 -3.07
CA ILE A 33 -10.42 -21.23 -3.49
C ILE A 33 -9.72 -19.87 -3.61
N TRP A 34 -10.46 -18.82 -3.96
CA TRP A 34 -9.90 -17.48 -4.11
C TRP A 34 -9.60 -16.90 -2.74
N TYR A 35 -8.31 -16.65 -2.46
CA TYR A 35 -7.83 -16.14 -1.16
C TYR A 35 -7.98 -17.12 0.02
N SER A 36 -7.99 -18.43 -0.26
CA SER A 36 -7.99 -19.49 0.76
C SER A 36 -6.76 -19.44 1.68
N ARG A 37 -5.60 -19.03 1.16
CA ARG A 37 -4.34 -19.02 1.91
C ARG A 37 -4.19 -17.74 2.76
N PRO A 38 -4.05 -17.83 4.10
CA PRO A 38 -3.92 -16.66 4.96
C PRO A 38 -2.64 -15.88 4.66
N ARG A 39 -2.77 -14.55 4.52
CA ARG A 39 -1.66 -13.62 4.23
C ARG A 39 -1.24 -12.80 5.45
N LYS A 40 -1.30 -13.40 6.64
CA LYS A 40 -0.95 -12.72 7.91
C LYS A 40 0.55 -12.37 7.99
N PHE A 41 1.42 -13.14 7.34
CA PHE A 41 2.88 -12.99 7.42
C PHE A 41 3.57 -13.28 6.07
N GLY A 42 4.89 -13.06 6.02
CA GLY A 42 5.71 -13.23 4.82
C GLY A 42 5.68 -12.05 3.84
N PRO A 43 6.35 -12.14 2.68
CA PRO A 43 6.49 -11.03 1.73
C PRO A 43 5.16 -10.59 1.10
N GLY A 44 4.26 -11.54 0.80
CA GLY A 44 2.93 -11.24 0.25
C GLY A 44 1.92 -10.66 1.24
N SER A 45 2.28 -10.53 2.53
CA SER A 45 1.40 -9.93 3.55
C SER A 45 1.37 -8.41 3.50
N ARG A 46 2.43 -7.80 2.98
CA ARG A 46 2.65 -6.35 3.03
C ARG A 46 3.00 -5.83 1.64
N SER A 47 2.51 -4.66 1.32
CA SER A 47 2.77 -3.98 0.06
C SER A 47 3.16 -2.53 0.32
N CYS A 48 3.91 -1.94 -0.62
CA CYS A 48 4.23 -0.52 -0.61
C CYS A 48 2.96 0.33 -0.61
N ARG A 49 2.91 1.36 0.24
CA ARG A 49 1.78 2.30 0.32
C ARG A 49 1.53 3.10 -0.97
N VAL A 50 2.58 3.32 -1.77
CA VAL A 50 2.52 4.15 -2.99
C VAL A 50 2.24 3.28 -4.23
N CYS A 51 3.13 2.34 -4.55
CA CYS A 51 3.04 1.56 -5.80
C CYS A 51 2.33 0.21 -5.64
N GLY A 52 2.10 -0.26 -4.41
CA GLY A 52 1.52 -1.57 -4.15
C GLY A 52 2.44 -2.76 -4.47
N ASN A 53 3.73 -2.54 -4.74
CA ASN A 53 4.71 -3.60 -4.93
C ASN A 53 5.03 -4.31 -3.60
N HIS A 54 5.26 -5.61 -3.64
CA HIS A 54 5.68 -6.43 -2.49
C HIS A 54 7.21 -6.50 -2.33
N HIS A 55 7.96 -6.18 -3.38
CA HIS A 55 9.41 -6.28 -3.39
C HIS A 55 10.10 -5.04 -2.83
N GLY A 56 11.24 -5.25 -2.14
CA GLY A 56 12.10 -4.17 -1.68
C GLY A 56 11.42 -3.19 -0.73
N LEU A 57 10.55 -3.70 0.13
CA LEU A 57 9.80 -2.90 1.10
C LEU A 57 10.71 -2.50 2.27
N ILE A 58 10.89 -1.20 2.46
CA ILE A 58 11.56 -0.62 3.63
C ILE A 58 10.55 -0.62 4.79
N ARG A 59 10.86 -1.40 5.81
CA ARG A 59 9.98 -1.63 6.97
C ARG A 59 10.44 -0.91 8.24
N LYS A 60 11.63 -0.31 8.22
CA LYS A 60 12.18 0.42 9.36
C LYS A 60 11.31 1.65 9.65
N TYR A 61 11.10 1.94 10.94
CA TYR A 61 10.31 3.08 11.43
C TYR A 61 8.84 3.10 10.94
N GLY A 62 8.29 1.96 10.51
CA GLY A 62 6.89 1.87 10.07
C GLY A 62 6.57 2.51 8.71
N ILE A 63 7.59 2.90 7.94
CA ILE A 63 7.44 3.64 6.67
C ILE A 63 6.66 2.82 5.63
N ASN A 64 6.92 1.52 5.52
CA ASN A 64 6.23 0.59 4.60
C ASN A 64 6.19 1.09 3.14
N MET A 65 7.31 1.59 2.64
CA MET A 65 7.47 2.06 1.26
C MET A 65 8.53 1.25 0.50
N CYS A 66 8.36 1.13 -0.83
CA CYS A 66 9.34 0.48 -1.68
C CYS A 66 10.62 1.32 -1.78
N ARG A 67 11.78 0.70 -2.01
CA ARG A 67 13.07 1.43 -2.11
C ARG A 67 13.09 2.53 -3.18
N GLN A 68 12.38 2.35 -4.31
CA GLN A 68 12.26 3.36 -5.37
C GLN A 68 11.42 4.54 -4.89
N CYS A 69 10.21 4.23 -4.40
CA CYS A 69 9.25 5.16 -3.82
C CYS A 69 9.84 5.99 -2.69
N PHE A 70 10.69 5.37 -1.86
CA PHE A 70 11.35 6.04 -0.75
C PHE A 70 12.37 7.06 -1.25
N ARG A 71 13.17 6.73 -2.28
CA ARG A 71 14.15 7.67 -2.84
C ARG A 71 13.49 8.91 -3.46
N GLU A 72 12.35 8.72 -4.12
CA GLU A 72 11.58 9.82 -4.69
C GLU A 72 11.06 10.79 -3.62
N ARG A 73 10.63 10.28 -2.45
CA ARG A 73 10.02 11.07 -1.37
C ARG A 73 10.92 11.31 -0.17
N ALA A 74 12.18 10.89 -0.21
CA ALA A 74 13.10 10.97 0.93
C ALA A 74 13.21 12.41 1.46
N LYS A 75 13.32 13.38 0.54
CA LYS A 75 13.41 14.81 0.84
C LYS A 75 12.15 15.32 1.55
N ASP A 76 10.96 14.97 1.05
CA ASP A 76 9.68 15.42 1.61
C ASP A 76 9.40 14.82 3.00
N ILE A 77 9.92 13.62 3.26
CA ILE A 77 9.83 12.96 4.57
C ILE A 77 10.84 13.59 5.57
N GLY A 78 11.81 14.37 5.09
CA GLY A 78 12.85 15.01 5.90
C GLY A 78 14.14 14.20 6.01
N PHE A 79 14.32 13.15 5.20
CA PHE A 79 15.61 12.46 5.10
C PHE A 79 16.56 13.28 4.23
N GLN A 80 17.69 13.67 4.81
CA GLN A 80 18.78 14.34 4.12
C GLN A 80 20.01 13.44 4.10
N LYS A 81 20.73 13.43 2.98
CA LYS A 81 22.04 12.79 2.92
C LYS A 81 23.03 13.76 3.58
N LEU A 82 23.47 13.41 4.77
CA LEU A 82 24.67 14.00 5.36
C LEU A 82 25.82 13.19 4.79
N ASP A 83 26.70 13.85 4.02
CA ASP A 83 27.89 13.23 3.45
C ASP A 83 28.97 13.07 4.53
#